data_AF-A0A8J8WBR7-F1
#
_entry.id   AF-A0A8J8WBR7-F1
#
_cell.length_a   1.000
_cell.length_b   1.000
_cell.length_c   1.000
_cell.angle_alpha   90.00
_cell.angle_beta   90.00
_cell.angle_gamma   90.00
#
_symmetry.space_group_name_H-M   'P 1'
#
loop_
_entity.id
_entity.type
_entity.pdbx_description
1 polymer ?
#
loop_
_entity_poly.entity_id
_entity_poly.type
_entity_poly.pdbx_seq_one_letter_code
_entity_poly.pdbx_strand_id
1 'polypeptide(L)'
;KDPQSYVDRYNNEASYKKWFDKTYPEMTIYEAVGLEEPEVIEPEFGECGEGTKLIDGKCTVIASESKGGGCLIATAAYGSEMAPQVQLLREIRDNQLLNTNSGTSFMIGFNQLYYSFSPHIADMQRENPMFKEAVKIGITPLLSSLSVMEYAESESQVLGYGIGVIMMNIGIYFAAPAMLFYGIKKVRRVRF
;
A
#
# COMPACT_ATOMS: atom_id res chain seq x y z
N LYS A 1 38.83 -7.30 -36.99
CA LYS A 1 38.40 -7.05 -35.59
C LYS A 1 36.97 -7.53 -35.49
N ASP A 2 36.60 -8.14 -34.37
CA ASP A 2 35.27 -8.67 -34.17
C ASP A 2 34.22 -7.54 -34.22
N PRO A 3 33.17 -7.60 -35.05
CA PRO A 3 32.14 -6.56 -35.15
C PRO A 3 31.55 -6.16 -33.80
N GLN A 4 31.36 -7.13 -32.90
CA GLN A 4 30.85 -6.90 -31.54
C GLN A 4 31.79 -6.01 -30.71
N SER A 5 33.11 -6.08 -30.90
CA SER A 5 34.07 -5.23 -30.17
C SER A 5 33.87 -3.72 -30.40
N TYR A 6 33.28 -3.32 -31.53
CA TYR A 6 32.95 -1.91 -31.81
C TYR A 6 31.65 -1.48 -31.12
N VAL A 7 30.68 -2.39 -31.03
CA VAL A 7 29.44 -2.22 -30.26
C VAL A 7 29.76 -2.12 -28.77
N ASP A 8 30.59 -3.01 -28.25
CA ASP A 8 31.00 -3.01 -26.85
C ASP A 8 31.75 -1.74 -26.49
N ARG A 9 32.62 -1.26 -27.40
CA ARG A 9 33.30 0.02 -27.21
C ARG A 9 32.32 1.19 -27.23
N TYR A 10 31.34 1.18 -28.13
CA TYR A 10 30.29 2.20 -28.20
C TYR A 10 29.46 2.27 -26.92
N ASN A 11 29.12 1.13 -26.33
CA ASN A 11 28.33 1.08 -25.10
C ASN A 11 29.14 1.46 -23.84
N ASN A 12 30.45 1.18 -23.82
CA ASN A 12 31.28 1.37 -22.63
C ASN A 12 32.14 2.64 -22.62
N GLU A 13 32.46 3.24 -23.77
CA GLU A 13 33.29 4.44 -23.87
C GLU A 13 32.49 5.67 -24.32
N ALA A 14 32.20 6.57 -23.38
CA ALA A 14 31.40 7.79 -23.64
C ALA A 14 32.02 8.71 -24.70
N SER A 15 33.35 8.78 -24.78
CA SER A 15 34.06 9.57 -25.80
C SER A 15 33.88 8.99 -27.20
N TYR A 16 33.91 7.66 -27.33
CA TYR A 16 33.70 6.96 -28.59
C TYR A 16 32.24 7.04 -29.04
N LYS A 17 31.29 6.89 -28.10
CA LYS A 17 29.87 7.11 -28.35
C LYS A 17 29.59 8.51 -28.89
N LYS A 18 30.08 9.54 -28.20
CA LYS A 18 29.88 10.94 -28.60
C LYS A 18 30.51 11.27 -29.97
N TRP A 19 31.65 10.66 -30.28
CA TRP A 19 32.26 10.78 -31.60
C TRP A 19 31.40 10.12 -32.67
N PHE A 20 30.96 8.88 -32.44
CA PHE A 20 30.15 8.12 -33.39
C PHE A 20 28.81 8.83 -33.67
N ASP A 21 28.07 9.20 -32.63
CA ASP A 21 26.78 9.89 -32.75
C ASP A 21 26.90 11.23 -33.50
N LYS A 22 28.04 11.92 -33.37
CA LYS A 22 28.31 13.18 -34.08
C LYS A 22 28.70 12.96 -35.54
N THR A 23 29.45 11.91 -35.83
CA THR A 23 29.96 11.62 -37.18
C THR A 23 28.91 10.91 -38.05
N TYR A 24 28.04 10.11 -37.43
CA TYR A 24 27.06 9.26 -38.09
C TYR A 24 25.68 9.41 -37.45
N PRO A 25 25.00 10.56 -37.66
CA PRO A 25 23.73 10.87 -36.97
C PRO A 25 22.53 10.06 -37.47
N GLU A 26 22.63 9.44 -38.66
CA GLU A 26 21.52 8.74 -39.34
C GLU A 26 21.68 7.21 -39.37
N MET A 27 22.64 6.64 -38.64
CA MET A 27 22.85 5.19 -38.60
C MET A 27 23.19 4.71 -37.20
N THR A 28 22.78 3.50 -36.85
CA THR A 28 23.11 2.90 -35.55
C THR A 28 24.49 2.23 -35.60
N ILE A 29 25.10 2.03 -34.42
CA ILE A 29 26.38 1.32 -34.35
C ILE A 29 26.26 -0.11 -34.91
N TYR A 30 25.09 -0.75 -34.75
CA TYR A 30 24.79 -2.09 -35.25
C TYR A 30 24.73 -2.12 -36.78
N GLU A 31 24.05 -1.15 -37.39
CA GLU A 31 24.03 -0.97 -38.85
C GLU A 31 25.43 -0.70 -39.42
N ALA A 32 26.22 0.12 -38.73
CA ALA A 32 27.59 0.45 -39.15
C ALA A 32 28.53 -0.75 -39.17
N VAL A 33 28.29 -1.75 -38.31
CA VAL A 33 29.11 -2.96 -38.22
C VAL A 33 28.45 -4.18 -38.88
N GLY A 34 27.28 -4.00 -39.49
CA GLY A 34 26.54 -5.07 -40.18
C GLY A 34 25.98 -6.13 -39.23
N LEU A 35 25.63 -5.75 -38.00
CA LEU A 35 24.95 -6.60 -37.03
C LEU A 35 23.45 -6.25 -36.99
N GLU A 36 22.60 -7.26 -36.80
CA GLU A 36 21.19 -7.05 -36.53
C GLU A 36 21.04 -6.39 -35.16
N GLU A 37 20.37 -5.24 -35.12
CA GLU A 37 20.05 -4.54 -33.89
C GLU A 37 19.05 -5.38 -33.08
N PRO A 38 19.28 -5.63 -31.78
CA PRO A 38 18.33 -6.38 -30.99
C PRO A 38 16.98 -5.63 -30.95
N GLU A 39 15.91 -6.29 -31.36
CA GLU A 39 14.55 -5.74 -31.24
C GLU A 39 14.29 -5.41 -29.76
N VAL A 40 14.26 -4.12 -29.44
CA VAL A 40 13.77 -3.65 -28.16
C VAL A 40 12.27 -3.90 -28.16
N ILE A 41 11.85 -4.98 -27.53
CA ILE A 41 10.44 -5.20 -27.20
C ILE A 41 10.09 -4.12 -26.18
N GLU A 42 9.63 -2.96 -26.67
CA GLU A 42 8.95 -1.99 -25.83
C GLU A 42 7.76 -2.72 -25.18
N PRO A 43 7.70 -2.80 -23.84
CA PRO A 43 6.60 -3.50 -23.20
C PRO A 43 5.31 -2.72 -23.47
N GLU A 44 4.44 -3.25 -24.34
CA GLU A 44 3.02 -2.97 -24.30
C GLU A 44 2.48 -3.50 -22.96
N PHE A 45 2.45 -2.67 -21.93
CA PHE A 45 1.66 -2.98 -20.74
C PHE A 45 0.83 -1.78 -20.33
N GLY A 46 -0.49 -2.03 -20.34
CA GLY A 46 -1.53 -1.07 -20.02
C GLY A 46 -1.40 -0.45 -18.65
N GLU A 47 -2.31 0.49 -18.39
CA GLU A 47 -2.38 1.23 -17.13
C GLU A 47 -2.34 0.27 -15.93
N CYS A 48 -1.28 0.38 -15.13
CA CYS A 48 -1.26 -0.23 -13.81
C CYS A 48 -2.43 0.36 -13.00
N GLY A 49 -3.15 -0.50 -12.25
CA GLY A 49 -4.32 -0.07 -11.49
C GLY A 49 -4.02 1.03 -10.47
N GLU A 50 -5.07 1.69 -9.97
CA GLU A 50 -4.98 2.79 -9.00
C GLU A 50 -4.06 2.41 -7.82
N GLY A 51 -3.03 3.23 -7.56
CA GLY A 51 -2.02 3.01 -6.51
C GLY A 51 -0.73 2.29 -6.94
N THR A 52 -0.54 1.99 -8.23
CA THR A 52 0.69 1.34 -8.74
C THR A 52 1.31 2.14 -9.90
N LYS A 53 2.64 2.11 -10.05
CA LYS A 53 3.34 2.59 -11.26
C LYS A 53 4.07 1.45 -11.91
N LEU A 54 4.14 1.55 -13.24
CA LEU A 54 5.02 0.74 -14.05
C LEU A 54 6.46 1.19 -13.80
N ILE A 55 7.26 0.35 -13.15
CA ILE A 55 8.71 0.52 -13.00
C ILE A 55 9.33 -0.77 -13.54
N ASP A 56 10.20 -0.67 -14.53
CA ASP A 56 10.89 -1.81 -15.17
C ASP A 56 9.93 -2.91 -15.68
N GLY A 57 8.82 -2.52 -16.29
CA GLY A 57 7.83 -3.46 -16.86
C GLY A 57 7.03 -4.25 -15.81
N LYS A 58 7.16 -3.91 -14.52
CA LYS A 58 6.39 -4.50 -13.42
C LYS A 58 5.54 -3.43 -12.76
N CYS A 59 4.25 -3.69 -12.55
CA CYS A 59 3.44 -2.82 -11.70
C CYS A 59 3.95 -2.97 -10.26
N THR A 60 4.62 -1.93 -9.78
CA THR A 60 5.11 -1.83 -8.41
C THR A 60 4.21 -0.86 -7.66
N VAL A 61 3.93 -1.18 -6.40
CA VAL A 61 3.27 -0.23 -5.51
C VAL A 61 4.28 0.89 -5.31
N ILE A 62 3.94 2.10 -5.78
CA ILE A 62 4.78 3.26 -5.48
C ILE A 62 4.66 3.41 -3.98
N ALA A 63 5.73 3.12 -3.25
CA ALA A 63 5.95 3.81 -2.00
C ALA A 63 6.15 5.27 -2.41
N SER A 64 5.06 6.03 -2.51
CA SER A 64 5.17 7.45 -2.73
C SER A 64 6.00 8.00 -1.58
N GLU A 65 7.23 8.40 -1.86
CA GLU A 65 8.04 9.23 -0.96
C GLU A 65 7.37 10.60 -0.70
N SER A 66 6.15 10.84 -1.22
CA SER A 66 5.24 11.84 -0.69
C SER A 66 4.34 11.23 0.39
N LYS A 67 4.69 11.50 1.65
CA LYS A 67 3.75 11.68 2.78
C LYS A 67 2.50 10.76 2.79
N GLY A 68 2.67 9.55 3.31
CA GLY A 68 1.58 8.74 3.86
C GLY A 68 1.14 7.59 2.98
N GLY A 69 1.59 6.37 3.31
CA GLY A 69 1.11 5.15 2.66
C GLY A 69 -0.42 5.00 2.73
N GLY A 70 -0.97 4.24 1.78
CA GLY A 70 -2.41 4.01 1.66
C GLY A 70 -2.98 3.00 2.66
N CYS A 71 -4.27 3.08 2.94
CA CYS A 71 -4.99 2.12 3.78
C CYS A 71 -5.32 0.82 3.02
N LEU A 72 -4.31 0.08 2.54
CA LEU A 72 -4.43 -1.09 1.65
C LEU A 72 -5.52 -2.09 2.04
N ILE A 73 -5.60 -2.47 3.33
CA ILE A 73 -6.60 -3.42 3.82
C ILE A 73 -8.01 -2.84 3.70
N ALA A 74 -8.20 -1.58 4.11
CA ALA A 74 -9.49 -0.92 4.05
C ALA A 74 -9.91 -0.67 2.60
N THR A 75 -8.99 -0.25 1.73
CA THR A 75 -9.20 -0.12 0.29
C THR A 75 -9.67 -1.43 -0.32
N ALA A 76 -9.02 -2.55 0.00
CA ALA A 76 -9.43 -3.86 -0.51
C ALA A 76 -10.80 -4.31 0.04
N ALA A 77 -11.11 -4.01 1.31
CA ALA A 77 -12.40 -4.32 1.93
C ALA A 77 -13.57 -3.50 1.35
N TYR A 78 -13.39 -2.18 1.16
CA TYR A 78 -14.43 -1.26 0.71
C TYR A 78 -14.43 -1.02 -0.81
N GLY A 79 -13.40 -1.49 -1.51
CA GLY A 79 -13.31 -1.53 -2.97
C GLY A 79 -12.74 -0.28 -3.63
N SER A 80 -12.48 0.80 -2.90
CA SER A 80 -11.88 2.03 -3.45
C SER A 80 -11.15 2.82 -2.36
N GLU A 81 -10.08 3.52 -2.74
CA GLU A 81 -9.42 4.50 -1.87
C GLU A 81 -10.30 5.73 -1.63
N MET A 82 -11.25 5.99 -2.54
CA MET A 82 -12.23 7.07 -2.47
C MET A 82 -13.49 6.68 -1.69
N ALA A 83 -13.53 5.47 -1.13
CA ALA A 83 -14.64 5.06 -0.29
C ALA A 83 -14.72 5.97 0.97
N PRO A 84 -15.92 6.39 1.42
CA PRO A 84 -16.06 7.28 2.58
C PRO A 84 -15.37 6.76 3.84
N GLN A 85 -15.36 5.44 4.05
CA GLN A 85 -14.70 4.81 5.20
C GLN A 85 -13.18 4.95 5.16
N VAL A 86 -12.60 4.90 3.95
CA VAL A 86 -11.15 5.06 3.75
C VAL A 86 -10.76 6.53 3.86
N GLN A 87 -11.61 7.44 3.35
CA GLN A 87 -11.39 8.89 3.49
C GLN A 87 -11.45 9.35 4.95
N LEU A 88 -12.41 8.83 5.74
CA LEU A 88 -12.46 9.06 7.18
C LEU A 88 -11.13 8.74 7.88
N LEU A 89 -10.52 7.59 7.55
CA LEU A 89 -9.22 7.21 8.12
C LEU A 89 -8.11 8.19 7.74
N ARG A 90 -8.14 8.69 6.49
CA ARG A 90 -7.17 9.66 6.00
C ARG A 90 -7.33 11.00 6.71
N GLU A 91 -8.56 11.47 6.88
CA GLU A 91 -8.85 12.71 7.59
C GLU A 91 -8.42 12.64 9.05
N ILE A 92 -8.73 11.55 9.77
CA ILE A 92 -8.27 11.37 11.16
C ILE A 92 -6.74 11.33 11.22
N ARG A 93 -6.09 10.59 10.32
CA ARG A 93 -4.62 10.51 10.27
C ARG A 93 -4.01 11.88 10.03
N ASP A 94 -4.44 12.56 8.98
CA ASP A 94 -3.80 13.75 8.46
C ASP A 94 -4.14 14.99 9.30
N ASN A 95 -5.39 15.11 9.77
CA ASN A 95 -5.85 16.29 10.50
C ASN A 95 -5.74 16.15 12.02
N GLN A 96 -5.76 14.94 12.58
CA GLN A 96 -5.73 14.75 14.04
C GLN A 96 -4.40 14.15 14.51
N LEU A 97 -3.99 13.01 13.96
CA LEU A 97 -2.82 12.28 14.45
C LEU A 97 -1.50 12.96 14.06
N LEU A 98 -1.31 13.29 12.78
CA LEU A 98 -0.07 13.87 12.28
C LEU A 98 0.15 15.33 12.70
N ASN A 99 -0.89 15.99 13.22
CA ASN A 99 -0.78 17.33 13.81
C ASN A 99 -0.29 17.31 15.27
N THR A 100 -0.05 16.13 15.85
CA THR A 100 0.47 15.98 17.22
C THR A 100 1.79 15.19 17.24
N ASN A 101 2.63 15.46 18.24
CA ASN A 101 3.92 14.76 18.41
C ASN A 101 3.72 13.28 18.78
N SER A 102 2.80 13.02 19.72
CA SER A 102 2.43 11.67 20.14
C SER A 102 1.77 10.87 19.01
N GLY A 103 0.84 11.47 18.25
CA GLY A 103 0.22 10.82 17.10
C GLY A 103 1.20 10.51 15.96
N THR A 104 2.13 11.42 15.67
CA THR A 104 3.17 11.18 14.65
C THR A 104 4.08 10.01 15.04
N SER A 105 4.52 9.96 16.30
CA SER A 105 5.37 8.88 16.80
C SER A 105 4.67 7.52 16.74
N PHE A 106 3.38 7.50 17.12
CA PHE A 106 2.53 6.30 16.98
C PHE A 106 2.41 5.86 15.53
N MET A 107 2.13 6.79 14.60
CA MET A 107 1.96 6.49 13.19
C MET A 107 3.22 5.91 12.53
N ILE A 108 4.41 6.32 12.96
CA ILE A 108 5.68 5.74 12.48
C ILE A 108 5.74 4.24 12.81
N GLY A 109 5.53 3.88 14.08
CA GLY A 109 5.56 2.47 14.51
C GLY A 109 4.41 1.65 13.92
N PHE A 110 3.20 2.23 13.88
CA PHE A 110 2.04 1.61 13.26
C PHE A 110 2.30 1.32 11.78
N ASN A 111 2.81 2.28 11.01
CA ASN A 111 3.08 2.11 9.58
C ASN A 111 4.09 0.99 9.34
N GLN A 112 5.17 0.92 10.13
CA GLN A 112 6.19 -0.12 9.99
C GLN A 112 5.57 -1.53 10.10
N LEU A 113 4.72 -1.74 11.10
CA LEU A 113 4.04 -3.01 11.28
C LEU A 113 2.96 -3.22 10.21
N TYR A 114 2.10 -2.23 9.98
CA TYR A 114 0.98 -2.29 9.04
C TYR A 114 1.42 -2.63 7.63
N TYR A 115 2.45 -1.96 7.09
CA TYR A 115 2.93 -2.23 5.73
C TYR A 115 3.71 -3.54 5.61
N SER A 116 4.17 -4.14 6.73
CA SER A 116 4.83 -5.44 6.70
C SER A 116 3.91 -6.61 6.30
N PHE A 117 2.59 -6.48 6.54
CA PHE A 117 1.62 -7.56 6.28
C PHE A 117 0.44 -7.13 5.41
N SER A 118 0.13 -5.83 5.34
CA SER A 118 -1.06 -5.34 4.63
C SER A 118 -1.12 -5.67 3.13
N PRO A 119 -0.01 -5.72 2.35
CA PRO A 119 -0.10 -6.09 0.94
C PRO A 119 -0.63 -7.51 0.75
N HIS A 120 -0.08 -8.47 1.50
CA HIS A 120 -0.51 -9.87 1.44
C HIS A 120 -1.99 -10.04 1.81
N ILE A 121 -2.45 -9.36 2.86
CA ILE A 121 -3.87 -9.41 3.26
C ILE A 121 -4.76 -8.72 2.23
N ALA A 122 -4.32 -7.62 1.62
CA ALA A 122 -5.06 -6.95 0.56
C ALA A 122 -5.24 -7.84 -0.67
N ASP A 123 -4.19 -8.57 -1.07
CA ASP A 123 -4.26 -9.51 -2.19
C ASP A 123 -5.21 -10.68 -1.89
N MET A 124 -5.13 -11.27 -0.68
CA MET A 124 -6.08 -12.31 -0.25
C MET A 124 -7.55 -11.85 -0.31
N GLN A 125 -7.83 -10.57 0.03
CA GLN A 125 -9.18 -10.01 -0.07
C GLN A 125 -9.65 -9.85 -1.52
N ARG A 126 -8.75 -9.58 -2.46
CA ARG A 126 -9.09 -9.49 -3.89
C ARG A 126 -9.40 -10.86 -4.49
N GLU A 127 -8.69 -11.89 -4.05
CA GLU A 127 -8.87 -13.27 -4.53
C GLU A 127 -10.12 -13.95 -3.96
N ASN A 128 -10.49 -13.65 -2.70
CA ASN A 128 -11.58 -14.34 -2.01
C ASN A 128 -12.66 -13.36 -1.50
N PRO A 129 -13.84 -13.32 -2.16
CA PRO A 129 -14.96 -12.46 -1.76
C PRO A 129 -15.48 -12.74 -0.34
N MET A 130 -15.44 -13.99 0.12
CA MET A 130 -15.85 -14.35 1.48
C MET A 130 -14.85 -13.81 2.51
N PHE A 131 -13.56 -13.92 2.23
CA PHE A 131 -12.52 -13.35 3.10
C PHE A 131 -12.61 -11.84 3.16
N LYS A 132 -12.85 -11.18 2.02
CA LYS A 132 -13.13 -9.73 1.96
C LYS A 132 -14.27 -9.33 2.89
N GLU A 133 -15.42 -9.99 2.83
CA GLU A 133 -16.55 -9.67 3.69
C GLU A 133 -16.26 -9.99 5.16
N ALA A 134 -15.52 -11.06 5.47
CA ALA A 134 -15.08 -11.34 6.83
C ALA A 134 -14.16 -10.23 7.38
N VAL A 135 -13.19 -9.77 6.59
CA VAL A 135 -12.31 -8.65 6.97
C VAL A 135 -13.13 -7.37 7.13
N LYS A 136 -14.05 -7.07 6.20
CA LYS A 136 -14.93 -5.90 6.26
C LYS A 136 -15.79 -5.89 7.53
N ILE A 137 -16.45 -7.00 7.87
CA ILE A 137 -17.19 -7.16 9.14
C ILE A 137 -16.24 -6.98 10.32
N GLY A 138 -15.03 -7.54 10.22
CA GLY A 138 -13.98 -7.42 11.21
C GLY A 138 -13.58 -5.97 11.47
N ILE A 139 -13.29 -5.17 10.45
CA ILE A 139 -12.74 -3.81 10.60
C ILE A 139 -13.81 -2.73 10.76
N THR A 140 -15.07 -2.99 10.41
CA THR A 140 -16.15 -1.98 10.48
C THR A 140 -16.34 -1.42 11.91
N PRO A 141 -16.41 -2.25 12.98
CA PRO A 141 -16.52 -1.72 14.35
C PRO A 141 -15.33 -0.84 14.75
N LEU A 142 -14.11 -1.21 14.31
CA LEU A 142 -12.91 -0.41 14.53
C LEU A 142 -13.01 0.96 13.86
N LEU A 143 -13.40 0.99 12.58
CA LEU A 143 -13.65 2.23 11.83
C LEU A 143 -14.68 3.13 12.52
N SER A 144 -15.81 2.55 12.97
CA SER A 144 -16.84 3.30 13.69
C SER A 144 -16.35 3.84 15.03
N SER A 145 -15.51 3.10 15.76
CA SER A 145 -14.95 3.60 17.02
C SER A 145 -13.92 4.72 16.79
N LEU A 146 -13.19 4.68 15.68
CA LEU A 146 -12.17 5.67 15.32
C LEU A 146 -12.76 7.03 14.99
N SER A 147 -14.02 7.13 14.56
CA SER A 147 -14.65 8.42 14.28
C SER A 147 -14.74 9.34 15.52
N VAL A 148 -14.62 8.79 16.74
CA VAL A 148 -14.52 9.60 17.97
C VAL A 148 -13.26 10.47 17.99
N MET A 149 -12.21 10.06 17.28
CA MET A 149 -10.96 10.83 17.18
C MET A 149 -11.11 12.13 16.39
N GLU A 150 -12.17 12.31 15.60
CA GLU A 150 -12.44 13.55 14.86
C GLU A 150 -12.63 14.76 15.79
N TYR A 151 -13.02 14.51 17.04
CA TYR A 151 -13.27 15.54 18.05
C TYR A 151 -12.03 15.90 18.89
N ALA A 152 -10.87 15.34 18.55
CA ALA A 152 -9.64 15.51 19.32
C ALA A 152 -8.89 16.80 18.92
N GLU A 153 -9.16 17.93 19.58
CA GLU A 153 -8.54 19.23 19.23
C GLU A 153 -7.17 19.48 19.90
N SER A 154 -6.79 18.64 20.86
CA SER A 154 -5.55 18.83 21.65
C SER A 154 -4.79 17.53 21.85
N GLU A 155 -3.49 17.62 22.13
CA GLU A 155 -2.61 16.45 22.33
C GLU A 155 -3.09 15.52 23.45
N SER A 156 -3.60 16.09 24.55
CA SER A 156 -4.15 15.30 25.67
C SER A 156 -5.44 14.57 25.27
N GLN A 157 -6.27 15.18 24.42
CA GLN A 157 -7.47 14.53 23.88
C GLN A 157 -7.13 13.44 22.87
N VAL A 158 -6.14 13.65 21.98
CA VAL A 158 -5.68 12.61 21.05
C VAL A 158 -5.22 11.37 21.83
N LEU A 159 -4.46 11.56 22.91
CA LEU A 159 -4.06 10.46 23.79
C LEU A 159 -5.25 9.82 24.52
N GLY A 160 -6.12 10.64 25.11
CA GLY A 160 -7.29 10.16 25.88
C GLY A 160 -8.28 9.38 25.02
N TYR A 161 -8.69 9.95 23.88
CA TYR A 161 -9.55 9.26 22.92
C TYR A 161 -8.85 8.06 22.30
N GLY A 162 -7.55 8.13 22.00
CA GLY A 162 -6.79 6.99 21.48
C GLY A 162 -6.82 5.78 22.42
N ILE A 163 -6.58 6.01 23.73
CA ILE A 163 -6.69 4.95 24.75
C ILE A 163 -8.13 4.43 24.85
N GLY A 164 -9.13 5.33 24.82
CA GLY A 164 -10.54 4.97 24.85
C GLY A 164 -10.95 4.08 23.68
N VAL A 165 -10.52 4.43 22.46
CA VAL A 165 -10.76 3.65 21.24
C VAL A 165 -10.12 2.27 21.36
N ILE A 166 -8.87 2.17 21.84
CA ILE A 166 -8.22 0.87 22.06
C ILE A 166 -9.02 0.01 23.04
N MET A 167 -9.44 0.57 24.18
CA MET A 167 -10.24 -0.17 25.17
C MET A 167 -11.60 -0.61 24.61
N MET A 168 -12.28 0.26 23.86
CA MET A 168 -13.55 -0.05 23.21
C MET A 168 -13.39 -1.22 22.23
N ASN A 169 -12.34 -1.19 21.39
CA ASN A 169 -12.06 -2.26 20.45
C ASN A 169 -11.73 -3.58 21.15
N ILE A 170 -10.93 -3.55 22.22
CA ILE A 170 -10.67 -4.76 23.03
C ILE A 170 -11.99 -5.33 23.57
N GLY A 171 -12.89 -4.48 24.05
CA GLY A 171 -14.23 -4.89 24.50
C GLY A 171 -15.04 -5.57 23.39
N ILE A 172 -15.06 -4.98 22.19
CA ILE A 172 -15.82 -5.49 21.04
C ILE A 172 -15.23 -6.81 20.52
N TYR A 173 -13.91 -6.91 20.36
CA TYR A 173 -13.27 -8.08 19.74
C TYR A 173 -13.08 -9.25 20.70
N PHE A 174 -12.94 -9.01 22.00
CA PHE A 174 -12.67 -10.07 22.97
C PHE A 174 -13.84 -10.29 23.94
N ALA A 175 -14.34 -9.22 24.57
CA ALA A 175 -15.34 -9.37 25.63
C ALA A 175 -16.71 -9.79 25.08
N ALA A 176 -17.18 -9.17 23.99
CA ALA A 176 -18.48 -9.51 23.40
C ALA A 176 -18.56 -10.97 22.89
N PRO A 177 -17.58 -11.49 22.10
CA PRO A 177 -17.55 -12.90 21.72
C PRO A 177 -17.45 -13.84 22.92
N ALA A 178 -16.66 -13.51 23.94
CA ALA A 178 -16.56 -14.32 25.16
C ALA A 178 -17.89 -14.39 25.92
N MET A 179 -18.60 -13.28 26.05
CA MET A 179 -19.93 -13.23 26.68
C MET A 179 -20.96 -14.00 25.87
N LEU A 180 -20.95 -13.89 24.53
CA LEU A 180 -21.82 -14.69 23.66
C LEU A 180 -21.56 -16.19 23.85
N PHE A 181 -20.30 -16.61 23.83
CA PHE A 181 -19.92 -18.00 24.04
C PHE A 181 -20.35 -18.52 25.42
N TYR A 182 -20.09 -17.74 26.48
CA TYR A 182 -20.52 -18.09 27.83
C TYR A 182 -22.05 -18.14 27.96
N GLY A 183 -22.77 -17.19 27.35
CA GLY A 183 -24.23 -17.14 27.31
C GLY A 183 -24.83 -18.37 26.62
N ILE A 184 -24.30 -18.75 25.45
CA ILE A 184 -24.73 -19.97 24.73
C ILE A 184 -24.48 -21.21 25.59
N LYS A 185 -23.30 -21.32 26.23
CA LYS A 185 -22.97 -22.43 27.12
C LYS A 185 -23.89 -22.48 28.34
N LYS A 186 -24.24 -21.33 28.91
CA LYS A 186 -25.16 -21.20 30.04
C LYS A 186 -26.59 -21.59 29.65
N VAL A 187 -27.09 -21.14 28.51
CA VAL A 187 -28.42 -21.52 27.97
C VAL A 187 -28.47 -23.02 27.68
N ARG A 188 -27.44 -23.59 27.05
CA ARG A 188 -27.36 -25.05 26.83
C ARG A 188 -27.32 -25.83 28.15
N ARG A 189 -26.65 -25.32 29.19
CA ARG A 189 -26.60 -25.95 30.51
C ARG A 189 -27.92 -25.87 31.29
N VAL A 190 -28.77 -24.87 31.04
CA VAL A 190 -30.07 -24.72 31.73
C VAL A 190 -31.19 -25.49 31.02
N ARG A 191 -31.02 -25.81 29.73
CA ARG A 191 -32.02 -26.50 28.90
C ARG A 191 -31.87 -28.04 28.89
N PHE A 192 -30.83 -28.57 29.55
CA PHE A 192 -30.56 -29.99 29.81
C PHE A 192 -30.37 -30.18 31.32
#